data_AF-A0AAE3CCE5-F1
#
_entry.id   AF-A0AAE3CCE5-F1
#
_cell.length_a   1.000
_cell.length_b   1.000
_cell.length_c   1.000
_cell.angle_alpha   90.00
_cell.angle_beta   90.00
_cell.angle_gamma   90.00
#
_symmetry.space_group_name_H-M   'P 1'
#
loop_
_entity.id
_entity.type
_entity.pdbx_description
1 polymer ?
#
loop_
_entity_poly.entity_id
_entity_poly.type
_entity_poly.pdbx_seq_one_letter_code
_entity_poly.pdbx_strand_id
1 'polypeptide(L)'
;MSGVVSEKTLCAATASYFSSRGYFVRRNYEVLGKLVDIVCIMPRLSDLKKRIKSTHFVPSGILYTLLGGGWRTTEDIASETGSSTLFVSSALEDIVRDGWVEKKEEDGKVFWKTKEYRIPSKDCVMAHCRYRKCMESLEGLSGLEGCYNKMYYVFPFPVDEEFIDLCSEKGVGILIFYERVGLFKELLPPEVKEATNLKVYANLCEVIIKENLLYRSIDSI
;
A
#
# COMPACT_ATOMS: atom_id res chain seq x y z
N MET A 1 -8.12 -16.42 33.42
CA MET A 1 -6.91 -15.69 32.95
C MET A 1 -7.24 -15.01 31.63
N SER A 2 -7.59 -13.71 31.64
CA SER A 2 -7.68 -12.93 30.40
C SER A 2 -6.27 -12.49 30.03
N GLY A 3 -5.57 -13.30 29.26
CA GLY A 3 -4.34 -12.85 28.63
C GLY A 3 -4.70 -11.71 27.68
N VAL A 4 -4.12 -10.53 27.88
CA VAL A 4 -4.30 -9.44 26.91
C VAL A 4 -3.68 -9.91 25.59
N VAL A 5 -4.48 -9.93 24.52
CA VAL A 5 -4.04 -10.29 23.16
C VAL A 5 -2.79 -9.48 22.82
N SER A 6 -1.70 -10.13 22.44
CA SER A 6 -0.48 -9.43 22.06
C SER A 6 -0.69 -8.58 20.79
N GLU A 7 0.01 -7.45 20.66
CA GLU A 7 -0.04 -6.60 19.45
C GLU A 7 0.32 -7.38 18.17
N LYS A 8 1.20 -8.39 18.27
CA LYS A 8 1.55 -9.29 17.17
C LYS A 8 0.36 -10.18 16.76
N THR A 9 -0.34 -10.74 17.75
CA THR A 9 -1.56 -11.54 17.52
C THR A 9 -2.66 -10.67 16.94
N LEU A 10 -2.85 -9.46 17.48
CA LEU A 10 -3.83 -8.50 16.99
C LEU A 10 -3.56 -8.12 15.54
N CYS A 11 -2.30 -7.79 15.20
CA CYS A 11 -1.89 -7.49 13.83
C CYS A 11 -2.15 -8.66 12.86
N ALA A 12 -1.89 -9.90 13.28
CA ALA A 12 -2.21 -11.07 12.47
C ALA A 12 -3.74 -11.24 12.27
N ALA A 13 -4.53 -11.10 13.34
CA ALA A 13 -6.00 -11.20 13.27
C ALA A 13 -6.60 -10.11 12.37
N THR A 14 -6.13 -8.87 12.50
CA THR A 14 -6.57 -7.73 11.68
C THR A 14 -6.20 -7.93 10.21
N ALA A 15 -5.00 -8.43 9.92
CA ALA A 15 -4.60 -8.75 8.56
C ALA A 15 -5.50 -9.83 7.94
N SER A 16 -5.83 -10.89 8.69
CA SER A 16 -6.78 -11.91 8.27
C SER A 16 -8.18 -11.36 8.05
N TYR A 17 -8.65 -10.46 8.91
CA TYR A 17 -9.94 -9.79 8.77
C TYR A 17 -10.04 -9.01 7.45
N PHE A 18 -9.06 -8.15 7.13
CA PHE A 18 -9.07 -7.43 5.86
C PHE A 18 -8.88 -8.37 4.66
N SER A 19 -8.02 -9.37 4.75
CA SER A 19 -7.82 -10.37 3.69
C SER A 19 -9.12 -11.11 3.35
N SER A 20 -9.90 -11.52 4.37
CA SER A 20 -11.21 -12.16 4.20
C SER A 20 -12.24 -11.29 3.46
N ARG A 21 -12.01 -9.97 3.42
CA ARG A 21 -12.84 -8.98 2.73
C ARG A 21 -12.33 -8.62 1.33
N GLY A 22 -11.36 -9.38 0.82
CA GLY A 22 -10.81 -9.21 -0.52
C GLY A 22 -9.71 -8.16 -0.64
N TYR A 23 -9.17 -7.67 0.49
CA TYR A 23 -7.97 -6.83 0.46
C TYR A 23 -6.72 -7.70 0.30
N PHE A 24 -5.74 -7.16 -0.43
CA PHE A 24 -4.37 -7.63 -0.40
C PHE A 24 -3.65 -6.93 0.74
N VAL A 25 -2.99 -7.70 1.60
CA VAL A 25 -2.53 -7.20 2.89
C VAL A 25 -1.02 -7.34 3.00
N ARG A 26 -0.37 -6.29 3.50
CA ARG A 26 1.04 -6.30 3.88
C ARG A 26 1.16 -5.80 5.32
N ARG A 27 1.90 -6.55 6.14
CA ARG A 27 2.20 -6.18 7.54
C ARG A 27 3.57 -5.52 7.63
N ASN A 28 3.76 -4.70 8.66
CA ASN A 28 5.03 -4.04 8.99
C ASN A 28 5.63 -3.32 7.79
N TYR A 29 4.88 -2.38 7.23
CA TYR A 29 5.26 -1.67 6.02
C TYR A 29 5.63 -0.22 6.32
N GLU A 30 6.70 0.26 5.72
CA GLU A 30 7.12 1.65 5.88
C GLU A 30 6.55 2.52 4.76
N VAL A 31 5.83 3.57 5.12
CA VAL A 31 5.32 4.58 4.20
C VAL A 31 5.94 5.91 4.57
N LEU A 32 6.74 6.49 3.67
CA LEU A 32 7.42 7.78 3.90
C LEU A 32 8.21 7.83 5.23
N GLY A 33 8.96 6.77 5.54
CA GLY A 33 9.72 6.69 6.80
C GLY A 33 8.90 6.36 8.04
N LYS A 34 7.57 6.19 7.91
CA LYS A 34 6.67 5.88 9.03
C LYS A 34 6.20 4.45 8.95
N LEU A 35 6.34 3.74 10.06
CA LEU A 35 5.95 2.34 10.15
C LEU A 35 4.45 2.21 10.37
N VAL A 36 3.78 1.56 9.41
CA VAL A 36 2.37 1.19 9.46
C VAL A 36 2.28 -0.30 9.73
N ASP A 37 1.46 -0.71 10.71
CA ASP A 37 1.38 -2.12 11.10
C ASP A 37 0.77 -2.96 9.97
N ILE A 38 -0.23 -2.41 9.27
CA ILE A 38 -0.94 -3.08 8.19
C ILE A 38 -1.31 -2.06 7.10
N VAL A 39 -0.99 -2.39 5.85
CA VAL A 39 -1.50 -1.72 4.65
C VAL A 39 -2.32 -2.72 3.84
N CYS A 40 -3.53 -2.33 3.47
CA CYS A 40 -4.52 -3.15 2.79
C CYS A 40 -4.94 -2.48 1.49
N ILE A 41 -4.81 -3.17 0.37
CA ILE A 41 -5.18 -2.67 -0.96
C ILE A 41 -6.34 -3.49 -1.50
N MET A 42 -7.47 -2.86 -1.82
CA MET A 42 -8.56 -3.51 -2.56
C MET A 42 -8.33 -3.33 -4.06
N PRO A 43 -7.85 -4.35 -4.78
CA PRO A 43 -7.53 -4.18 -6.18
C PRO A 43 -8.78 -3.99 -7.05
N ARG A 44 -8.63 -3.23 -8.13
CA ARG A 44 -9.60 -3.24 -9.23
C ARG A 44 -9.40 -4.51 -10.05
N LEU A 45 -10.44 -5.34 -10.15
CA LEU A 45 -10.35 -6.62 -10.88
C LEU A 45 -9.90 -6.45 -12.34
N SER A 46 -10.35 -5.40 -13.01
CA SER A 46 -9.92 -5.06 -14.38
C SER A 46 -8.41 -4.82 -14.49
N ASP A 47 -7.83 -4.14 -13.50
CA ASP A 47 -6.42 -3.77 -13.47
C ASP A 47 -5.54 -4.93 -12.98
N LEU A 48 -6.09 -5.77 -12.10
CA LEU A 48 -5.44 -7.01 -11.66
C LEU A 48 -5.28 -8.00 -12.82
N LYS A 49 -6.30 -8.16 -13.67
CA LYS A 49 -6.22 -9.01 -14.88
C LYS A 49 -5.10 -8.58 -15.83
N LYS A 50 -4.83 -7.27 -15.96
CA LYS A 50 -3.70 -6.77 -16.75
C LYS A 50 -2.37 -7.17 -16.14
N ARG A 51 -2.21 -7.03 -14.81
CA ARG A 51 -0.99 -7.39 -14.08
C ARG A 51 -0.68 -8.88 -14.09
N ILE A 52 -1.70 -9.73 -14.03
CA ILE A 52 -1.54 -11.19 -14.11
C ILE A 52 -1.08 -11.63 -15.51
N LYS A 53 -1.48 -10.91 -16.55
CA LYS A 53 -1.08 -11.21 -17.95
C LYS A 53 0.32 -10.70 -18.29
N SER A 54 0.86 -9.76 -17.51
CA SER A 54 2.22 -9.27 -17.69
C SER A 54 3.22 -10.37 -17.33
N THR A 55 4.25 -10.52 -18.13
CA THR A 55 5.33 -11.48 -17.84
C THR A 55 6.34 -10.87 -16.87
N HIS A 56 6.53 -9.54 -16.94
CA HIS A 56 7.50 -8.82 -16.15
C HIS A 56 6.84 -7.73 -15.30
N PHE A 57 7.39 -7.51 -14.10
CA PHE A 57 6.99 -6.42 -13.22
C PHE A 57 8.10 -5.39 -13.12
N VAL A 58 7.76 -4.12 -13.30
CA VAL A 58 8.72 -3.01 -13.07
C VAL A 58 9.16 -3.07 -11.61
N PRO A 59 10.47 -3.03 -11.32
CA PRO A 59 10.94 -2.78 -9.97
C PRO A 59 10.26 -1.53 -9.40
N SER A 60 9.74 -1.61 -8.18
CA SER A 60 8.92 -0.55 -7.58
C SER A 60 9.64 0.79 -7.53
N GLY A 61 10.95 0.80 -7.28
CA GLY A 61 11.77 2.02 -7.34
C GLY A 61 11.76 2.67 -8.73
N ILE A 62 11.94 1.90 -9.80
CA ILE A 62 11.87 2.42 -11.18
C ILE A 62 10.46 2.91 -11.47
N LEU A 63 9.43 2.13 -11.14
CA LEU A 63 8.04 2.53 -11.35
C LEU A 63 7.71 3.83 -10.61
N TYR A 64 8.15 3.96 -9.36
CA TYR A 64 7.99 5.18 -8.57
C TYR A 64 8.51 6.41 -9.32
N THR A 65 9.69 6.34 -9.96
CA THR A 65 10.23 7.48 -10.73
C THR A 65 9.38 7.84 -11.95
N LEU A 66 8.65 6.87 -12.52
CA LEU A 66 7.80 7.06 -13.70
C LEU A 66 6.34 7.43 -13.36
N LEU A 67 5.92 7.26 -12.10
CA LEU A 67 4.57 7.57 -11.64
C LEU A 67 4.36 9.09 -11.50
N GLY A 68 3.31 9.60 -12.14
CA GLY A 68 2.95 11.02 -12.10
C GLY A 68 3.86 11.94 -12.93
N GLY A 69 4.76 11.37 -13.74
CA GLY A 69 5.77 12.10 -14.51
C GLY A 69 5.54 12.09 -16.02
N GLY A 70 6.21 13.02 -16.71
CA GLY A 70 6.39 13.01 -18.16
C GLY A 70 7.47 12.01 -18.60
N TRP A 71 8.06 12.26 -19.76
CA TRP A 71 9.20 11.50 -20.25
C TRP A 71 10.42 11.70 -19.33
N ARG A 72 11.09 10.60 -18.97
CA ARG A 72 12.27 10.57 -18.09
C ARG A 72 13.42 9.83 -18.78
N THR A 73 14.65 10.31 -18.64
CA THR A 73 15.80 9.60 -19.23
C THR A 73 16.20 8.38 -18.42
N THR A 74 16.89 7.41 -19.03
CA THR A 74 17.49 6.26 -18.31
C THR A 74 18.41 6.74 -17.18
N GLU A 75 19.19 7.79 -17.45
CA GLU A 75 20.15 8.38 -16.52
C GLU A 75 19.46 9.01 -15.31
N ASP A 76 18.37 9.76 -15.52
CA ASP A 76 17.61 10.38 -14.43
C ASP A 76 17.00 9.32 -13.51
N ILE A 77 16.48 8.23 -14.09
CA ILE A 77 15.90 7.12 -13.33
C ILE A 77 17.00 6.42 -12.54
N ALA A 78 18.11 6.07 -13.19
CA ALA A 78 19.24 5.40 -12.56
C ALA A 78 19.82 6.21 -11.39
N SER A 79 19.93 7.53 -11.55
CA SER A 79 20.39 8.43 -10.50
C SER A 79 19.42 8.47 -9.31
N GLU A 80 18.11 8.63 -9.55
CA GLU A 80 17.10 8.68 -8.48
C GLU A 80 16.96 7.34 -7.74
N THR A 81 17.11 6.20 -8.43
CA THR A 81 17.03 4.87 -7.81
C THR A 81 18.36 4.34 -7.30
N GLY A 82 19.47 5.05 -7.48
CA GLY A 82 20.82 4.58 -7.13
C GLY A 82 21.22 3.28 -7.86
N SER A 83 20.68 3.06 -9.06
CA SER A 83 20.88 1.83 -9.86
C SER A 83 21.79 2.09 -11.06
N SER A 84 22.30 1.04 -11.71
CA SER A 84 23.02 1.22 -12.98
C SER A 84 22.07 1.50 -14.14
N THR A 85 22.51 2.30 -15.12
CA THR A 85 21.74 2.58 -16.34
C THR A 85 21.43 1.31 -17.13
N LEU A 86 22.36 0.34 -17.15
CA LEU A 86 22.16 -0.97 -17.76
C LEU A 86 21.01 -1.75 -17.11
N PHE A 87 20.93 -1.76 -15.77
CA PHE A 87 19.84 -2.42 -15.07
C PHE A 87 18.49 -1.74 -15.37
N VAL A 88 18.45 -0.41 -15.31
CA VAL A 88 17.23 0.35 -15.61
C VAL A 88 16.77 0.09 -17.04
N SER A 89 17.68 0.16 -18.01
CA SER A 89 17.35 -0.08 -19.41
C SER A 89 16.84 -1.50 -19.64
N SER A 90 17.51 -2.53 -19.09
CA SER A 90 17.06 -3.92 -19.23
C SER A 90 15.68 -4.13 -18.61
N ALA A 91 15.47 -3.62 -17.39
CA ALA A 91 14.18 -3.75 -16.70
C ALA A 91 13.05 -3.07 -17.48
N LEU A 92 13.30 -1.92 -18.13
CA LEU A 92 12.28 -1.21 -18.88
C LEU A 92 12.03 -1.81 -20.27
N GLU A 93 13.05 -2.32 -20.96
CA GLU A 93 12.93 -3.03 -22.24
C GLU A 93 11.97 -4.23 -22.16
N ASP A 94 12.10 -5.05 -21.10
CA ASP A 94 11.22 -6.21 -20.89
C ASP A 94 9.75 -5.80 -20.75
N ILE A 95 9.51 -4.59 -20.28
CA ILE A 95 8.20 -4.08 -19.87
C ILE A 95 7.55 -3.24 -20.97
N VAL A 96 8.35 -2.69 -21.90
CA VAL A 96 7.84 -2.16 -23.17
C VAL A 96 7.07 -3.25 -23.92
N ARG A 97 7.59 -4.49 -23.93
CA ARG A 97 6.94 -5.64 -24.58
C ARG A 97 5.57 -5.95 -23.96
N ASP A 98 5.45 -5.79 -22.65
CA ASP A 98 4.20 -5.96 -21.91
C ASP A 98 3.25 -4.74 -22.06
N GLY A 99 3.68 -3.68 -22.74
CA GLY A 99 2.85 -2.51 -23.07
C GLY A 99 2.63 -1.54 -21.92
N TRP A 100 3.44 -1.60 -20.87
CA TRP A 100 3.31 -0.78 -19.66
C TRP A 100 4.06 0.54 -19.73
N VAL A 101 5.15 0.58 -20.49
CA VAL A 101 5.96 1.77 -20.69
C VAL A 101 6.13 2.05 -22.18
N GLU A 102 6.27 3.32 -22.51
CA GLU A 102 6.64 3.80 -23.83
C GLU A 102 8.12 4.17 -23.82
N LYS A 103 8.78 3.91 -24.95
CA LYS A 103 10.18 4.25 -25.19
C LYS A 103 10.25 5.20 -26.37
N LYS A 104 11.05 6.25 -26.26
CA LYS A 104 11.47 7.08 -27.40
C LYS A 104 12.95 7.41 -27.30
N GLU A 105 13.55 7.74 -28.44
CA GLU A 105 14.95 8.16 -28.51
C GLU A 105 15.01 9.56 -29.14
N GLU A 106 15.64 10.49 -28.44
CA GLU A 106 15.81 11.88 -28.86
C GLU A 106 17.22 12.35 -28.45
N ASP A 107 17.94 12.98 -29.38
CA ASP A 107 19.31 13.49 -29.16
C ASP A 107 20.29 12.47 -28.54
N GLY A 108 20.18 11.20 -28.96
CA GLY A 108 21.03 10.11 -28.47
C GLY A 108 20.73 9.65 -27.04
N LYS A 109 19.60 10.08 -26.46
CA LYS A 109 19.12 9.67 -25.14
C LYS A 109 17.84 8.85 -25.25
N VAL A 110 17.72 7.88 -24.36
CA VAL A 110 16.52 7.05 -24.25
C VAL A 110 15.60 7.61 -23.17
N PHE A 111 14.35 7.87 -23.55
CA PHE A 111 13.31 8.38 -22.67
C PHE A 111 12.22 7.33 -22.46
N TRP A 112 11.69 7.31 -21.25
CA TRP A 112 10.69 6.36 -20.78
C TRP A 112 9.50 7.10 -20.18
N LYS A 113 8.31 6.55 -20.36
CA LYS A 113 7.07 7.04 -19.75
C LYS A 113 6.14 5.88 -19.47
N THR A 114 5.34 5.96 -18.42
CA THR A 114 4.24 5.00 -18.20
C THR A 114 3.14 5.19 -19.24
N LYS A 115 2.63 4.07 -19.78
CA LYS A 115 1.55 4.05 -20.76
C LYS A 115 0.21 3.86 -20.06
N GLU A 116 -0.70 4.82 -20.21
CA GLU A 116 -2.09 4.76 -19.70
C GLU A 116 -2.20 4.25 -18.24
N TYR A 117 -1.24 4.64 -17.40
CA TYR A 117 -1.18 4.11 -16.04
C TYR A 117 -2.42 4.51 -15.26
N ARG A 118 -3.04 3.51 -14.63
CA ARG A 118 -4.15 3.69 -13.69
C ARG A 118 -3.79 3.01 -12.39
N ILE A 119 -4.03 3.73 -11.30
CA ILE A 119 -3.85 3.22 -9.95
C ILE A 119 -4.77 2.00 -9.77
N PRO A 120 -4.22 0.80 -9.47
CA PRO A 120 -4.96 -0.45 -9.52
C PRO A 120 -5.81 -0.74 -8.28
N SER A 121 -6.24 0.30 -7.56
CA SER A 121 -6.94 0.16 -6.30
C SER A 121 -8.28 0.92 -6.32
N LYS A 122 -9.26 0.34 -5.64
CA LYS A 122 -10.52 1.01 -5.27
C LYS A 122 -10.47 1.62 -3.88
N ASP A 123 -9.64 1.05 -3.01
CA ASP A 123 -9.58 1.40 -1.59
C ASP A 123 -8.21 1.02 -1.03
N CYS A 124 -7.60 1.92 -0.27
CA CYS A 124 -6.39 1.70 0.51
C CYS A 124 -6.70 1.96 1.98
N VAL A 125 -6.57 0.92 2.80
CA VAL A 125 -6.75 1.00 4.24
C VAL A 125 -5.41 0.84 4.92
N MET A 126 -5.10 1.75 5.84
CA MET A 126 -4.01 1.58 6.79
C MET A 126 -4.59 1.25 8.16
N ALA A 127 -3.93 0.37 8.91
CA ALA A 127 -4.36 0.03 10.25
C ALA A 127 -3.18 -0.08 11.22
N HIS A 128 -3.37 0.43 12.42
CA HIS A 128 -2.43 0.38 13.53
C HIS A 128 -2.96 -0.54 14.64
N CYS A 129 -2.15 -1.52 15.02
CA CYS A 129 -2.45 -2.50 16.07
C CYS A 129 -1.61 -2.29 17.33
N ARG A 130 -0.77 -1.24 17.37
CA ARG A 130 0.06 -0.84 18.52
C ARG A 130 -0.73 -0.07 19.56
N TYR A 131 -1.69 -0.74 20.20
CA TYR A 131 -2.57 -0.11 21.19
C TYR A 131 -1.81 0.44 22.41
N ARG A 132 -0.56 0.01 22.67
CA ARG A 132 0.26 0.58 23.77
C ARG A 132 0.89 1.93 23.43
N LYS A 133 0.97 2.27 22.15
CA LYS A 133 1.60 3.49 21.63
C LYS A 133 0.66 4.24 20.69
N CYS A 134 -0.65 4.12 20.91
CA CYS A 134 -1.67 4.70 20.04
C CYS A 134 -1.51 6.22 19.96
N MET A 135 -1.29 6.91 21.08
CA MET A 135 -1.08 8.37 21.11
C MET A 135 0.12 8.83 20.29
N GLU A 136 1.30 8.19 20.47
CA GLU A 136 2.51 8.50 19.68
C GLU A 136 2.25 8.35 18.17
N SER A 137 1.55 7.28 17.78
CA SER A 137 1.23 7.04 16.37
C SER A 137 0.20 8.04 15.82
N LEU A 138 -0.71 8.52 16.66
CA LEU A 138 -1.78 9.43 16.29
C LEU A 138 -1.24 10.82 15.95
N GLU A 139 -0.26 11.30 16.73
CA GLU A 139 0.49 12.53 16.44
C GLU A 139 1.27 12.42 15.13
N GLY A 140 1.71 11.21 14.79
CA GLY A 140 2.44 10.91 13.56
C GLY A 140 1.60 10.84 12.28
N LEU A 141 0.25 10.90 12.35
CA LEU A 141 -0.63 10.64 11.21
C LEU A 141 -0.53 11.66 10.07
N SER A 142 -0.18 12.92 10.36
CA SER A 142 -0.12 13.99 9.36
C SER A 142 0.82 13.67 8.20
N GLY A 143 1.91 12.94 8.45
CA GLY A 143 2.85 12.56 7.40
C GLY A 143 2.40 11.41 6.50
N LEU A 144 1.24 10.80 6.77
CA LEU A 144 0.62 9.78 5.92
C LEU A 144 -0.57 10.32 5.13
N GLU A 145 -0.92 11.59 5.32
CA GLU A 145 -2.06 12.21 4.65
C GLU A 145 -1.92 12.11 3.12
N GLY A 146 -3.04 11.81 2.46
CA GLY A 146 -3.09 11.61 1.02
C GLY A 146 -2.53 10.27 0.51
N CYS A 147 -2.00 9.40 1.38
CA CYS A 147 -1.44 8.09 0.99
C CYS A 147 -2.41 6.91 1.17
N TYR A 148 -3.59 7.14 1.73
CA TYR A 148 -4.62 6.14 2.03
C TYR A 148 -6.03 6.72 1.84
N ASN A 149 -7.04 5.84 1.82
CA ASN A 149 -8.44 6.25 1.85
C ASN A 149 -9.06 6.15 3.24
N LYS A 150 -8.68 5.12 4.01
CA LYS A 150 -9.16 4.92 5.39
C LYS A 150 -8.01 4.58 6.34
N MET A 151 -8.13 5.02 7.58
CA MET A 151 -7.20 4.68 8.66
C MET A 151 -7.98 4.07 9.82
N TYR A 152 -7.43 3.03 10.45
CA TYR A 152 -8.00 2.44 11.66
C TYR A 152 -6.97 2.31 12.77
N TYR A 153 -7.42 2.54 14.00
CA TYR A 153 -6.82 1.92 15.17
C TYR A 153 -7.57 0.65 15.54
N VAL A 154 -6.82 -0.35 15.98
CA VAL A 154 -7.37 -1.64 16.38
C VAL A 154 -6.97 -1.94 17.82
N PHE A 155 -7.97 -2.25 18.64
CA PHE A 155 -7.80 -2.53 20.06
C PHE A 155 -8.37 -3.91 20.42
N PRO A 156 -7.78 -4.64 21.38
CA PRO A 156 -8.35 -5.87 21.91
C PRO A 156 -9.31 -5.62 23.09
N PHE A 157 -9.67 -4.36 23.35
CA PHE A 157 -10.52 -3.94 24.47
C PHE A 157 -11.30 -2.66 24.11
N PRO A 158 -12.37 -2.33 24.86
CA PRO A 158 -13.07 -1.05 24.74
C PRO A 158 -12.14 0.13 25.01
N VAL A 159 -12.31 1.20 24.25
CA VAL A 159 -11.51 2.42 24.33
C VAL A 159 -12.29 3.49 25.09
N ASP A 160 -11.61 4.39 25.79
CA ASP A 160 -12.22 5.52 26.48
C ASP A 160 -12.80 6.56 25.51
N GLU A 161 -13.74 7.37 26.01
CA GLU A 161 -14.44 8.38 25.20
C GLU A 161 -13.51 9.47 24.68
N GLU A 162 -12.50 9.88 25.46
CA GLU A 162 -11.55 10.92 25.08
C GLU A 162 -10.76 10.53 23.81
N PHE A 163 -10.28 9.29 23.74
CA PHE A 163 -9.59 8.80 22.55
C PHE A 163 -10.54 8.59 21.36
N ILE A 164 -11.80 8.20 21.60
CA ILE A 164 -12.81 8.08 20.55
C ILE A 164 -13.06 9.44 19.91
N ASP A 165 -13.24 10.49 20.71
CA ASP A 165 -13.45 11.86 20.25
C ASP A 165 -12.25 12.34 19.41
N LEU A 166 -11.03 12.10 19.90
CA LEU A 166 -9.81 12.47 19.18
C LEU A 166 -9.65 11.74 17.84
N CYS A 167 -10.05 10.47 17.75
CA CYS A 167 -10.07 9.73 16.49
C CYS A 167 -11.12 10.29 15.54
N SER A 168 -12.31 10.63 16.06
CA SER A 168 -13.40 11.25 15.29
C SER A 168 -12.97 12.56 14.64
N GLU A 169 -12.33 13.45 15.41
CA GLU A 169 -11.80 14.73 14.90
C GLU A 169 -10.77 14.57 13.78
N LYS A 170 -10.01 13.46 13.78
CA LYS A 170 -9.00 13.16 12.76
C LYS A 170 -9.54 12.34 11.58
N GLY A 171 -10.80 11.92 11.65
CA GLY A 171 -11.43 11.03 10.67
C GLY A 171 -10.88 9.59 10.69
N VAL A 172 -10.38 9.13 11.83
CA VAL A 172 -9.78 7.80 12.01
C VAL A 172 -10.81 6.85 12.62
N GLY A 173 -10.92 5.64 12.07
CA GLY A 173 -11.83 4.61 12.57
C GLY A 173 -11.26 3.81 13.74
N ILE A 174 -12.13 3.14 14.48
CA ILE A 174 -11.78 2.26 15.60
C ILE A 174 -12.42 0.88 15.40
N LEU A 175 -11.59 -0.16 15.39
CA LEU A 175 -12.01 -1.56 15.43
C LEU A 175 -11.66 -2.17 16.79
N ILE A 176 -12.62 -2.90 17.38
CA ILE A 176 -12.40 -3.71 18.59
C ILE A 176 -12.38 -5.18 18.20
N PHE A 177 -11.30 -5.87 18.57
CA PHE A 177 -11.17 -7.32 18.44
C PHE A 177 -11.63 -8.04 19.71
N TYR A 178 -12.70 -8.83 19.58
CA TYR A 178 -13.22 -9.69 20.64
C TYR A 178 -12.65 -11.10 20.48
N GLU A 179 -11.51 -11.36 21.12
CA GLU A 179 -10.75 -12.63 21.00
C GLU A 179 -11.61 -13.87 21.26
N ARG A 180 -12.47 -13.85 22.30
CA ARG A 180 -13.28 -15.02 22.70
C ARG A 180 -14.18 -15.56 21.59
N VAL A 181 -14.61 -14.69 20.67
CA VAL A 181 -15.50 -15.02 19.56
C VAL A 181 -14.83 -14.84 18.20
N GLY A 182 -13.56 -14.40 18.16
CA GLY A 182 -12.82 -14.15 16.92
C GLY A 182 -13.41 -13.06 16.03
N LEU A 183 -14.08 -12.05 16.61
CA LEU A 183 -14.85 -11.05 15.87
C LEU A 183 -14.24 -9.65 15.96
N PHE A 184 -14.33 -8.88 14.87
CA PHE A 184 -14.11 -7.44 14.88
C PHE A 184 -15.43 -6.67 14.90
N LYS A 185 -15.56 -5.72 15.82
CA LYS A 185 -16.65 -4.73 15.85
C LYS A 185 -16.09 -3.38 15.47
N GLU A 186 -16.73 -2.70 14.53
CA GLU A 186 -16.48 -1.30 14.26
C GLU A 186 -17.17 -0.44 15.31
N LEU A 187 -16.39 0.27 16.11
CA LEU A 187 -16.90 1.20 17.12
C LEU A 187 -17.12 2.58 16.50
N LEU A 188 -16.16 3.02 15.68
CA LEU A 188 -16.18 4.29 14.97
C LEU A 188 -15.78 4.02 13.51
N PRO A 189 -16.65 4.31 12.52
CA PRO A 189 -16.26 4.22 11.11
C PRO A 189 -15.26 5.33 10.76
N PRO A 190 -14.27 5.07 9.91
CA PRO A 190 -13.33 6.09 9.46
C PRO A 190 -13.98 7.01 8.43
N GLU A 191 -13.50 8.24 8.37
CA GLU A 191 -13.76 9.10 7.22
C GLU A 191 -13.10 8.51 5.97
N VAL A 192 -13.80 8.58 4.83
CA VAL A 192 -13.23 8.15 3.55
C VAL A 192 -12.59 9.35 2.86
N LYS A 193 -11.26 9.34 2.78
CA LYS A 193 -10.46 10.41 2.19
C LYS A 193 -10.10 10.09 0.74
N GLU A 194 -9.98 11.13 -0.08
CA GLU A 194 -9.38 11.00 -1.41
C GLU A 194 -7.85 10.99 -1.30
N ALA A 195 -7.21 10.11 -2.05
CA ALA A 195 -5.75 10.06 -2.08
C ALA A 195 -5.20 11.23 -2.90
N THR A 196 -4.46 12.13 -2.26
CA THR A 196 -3.84 13.29 -2.91
C THR A 196 -2.38 13.05 -3.28
N ASN A 197 -1.67 12.19 -2.55
CA ASN A 197 -0.29 11.79 -2.87
C ASN A 197 -0.28 10.56 -3.79
N LEU A 198 -0.69 10.78 -5.03
CA LEU A 198 -0.89 9.70 -6.01
C LEU A 198 0.38 8.91 -6.32
N LYS A 199 1.56 9.54 -6.26
CA LYS A 199 2.85 8.87 -6.52
C LYS A 199 3.12 7.79 -5.46
N VAL A 200 3.00 8.14 -4.18
CA VAL A 200 3.17 7.20 -3.06
C VAL A 200 2.05 6.16 -3.07
N TYR A 201 0.80 6.60 -3.18
CA TYR A 201 -0.36 5.72 -3.20
C TYR A 201 -0.26 4.64 -4.30
N ALA A 202 0.09 5.04 -5.52
CA ALA A 202 0.27 4.13 -6.65
C ALA A 202 1.37 3.10 -6.36
N ASN A 203 2.52 3.55 -5.86
CA ASN A 203 3.62 2.65 -5.53
C ASN A 203 3.27 1.65 -4.42
N LEU A 204 2.55 2.08 -3.37
CA LEU A 204 2.02 1.17 -2.35
C LEU A 204 1.16 0.07 -2.98
N CYS A 205 0.26 0.46 -3.87
CA CYS A 205 -0.62 -0.49 -4.56
C CYS A 205 0.19 -1.51 -5.35
N GLU A 206 1.18 -1.08 -6.13
CA GLU A 206 1.96 -1.96 -7.00
C GLU A 206 2.83 -2.94 -6.22
N VAL A 207 3.50 -2.46 -5.16
CA VAL A 207 4.31 -3.33 -4.29
C VAL A 207 3.44 -4.42 -3.67
N ILE A 208 2.33 -4.03 -3.05
CA ILE A 208 1.47 -4.96 -2.31
C ILE A 208 0.76 -5.93 -3.28
N ILE A 209 0.31 -5.44 -4.44
CA ILE A 209 -0.30 -6.30 -5.47
C ILE A 209 0.70 -7.30 -6.04
N LYS A 210 1.90 -6.86 -6.38
CA LYS A 210 2.95 -7.75 -6.90
C LYS A 210 3.25 -8.87 -5.92
N GLU A 211 3.48 -8.54 -4.64
CA GLU A 211 3.76 -9.54 -3.61
C GLU A 211 2.60 -10.53 -3.49
N ASN A 212 1.35 -10.06 -3.41
CA ASN A 212 0.18 -10.94 -3.25
C ASN A 212 -0.15 -11.77 -4.50
N LEU A 213 0.24 -11.32 -5.71
CA LEU A 213 0.12 -12.10 -6.94
C LEU A 213 1.18 -13.21 -7.04
N LEU A 214 2.43 -12.91 -6.70
CA LEU A 214 3.52 -13.89 -6.74
C LEU A 214 3.25 -15.07 -5.81
N TYR A 215 2.67 -14.83 -4.63
CA TYR A 215 2.27 -15.92 -3.73
C TYR A 215 1.11 -16.77 -4.27
N ARG A 216 0.30 -16.26 -5.21
CA ARG A 216 -0.82 -16.99 -5.82
C ARG A 216 -0.45 -17.73 -7.10
N SER A 217 0.65 -17.36 -7.77
CA SER A 217 1.14 -18.05 -8.96
C SER A 217 2.00 -19.28 -8.66
N ILE A 218 2.40 -19.50 -7.40
CA ILE A 218 3.23 -20.65 -6.99
C ILE A 218 2.43 -21.97 -7.01
N ASP A 219 1.10 -21.94 -6.99
CA ASP A 219 0.24 -23.13 -7.13
C ASP A 219 -0.01 -23.53 -8.60
N SER A 220 0.75 -22.98 -9.55
CA SER A 220 0.64 -23.29 -10.98
C SER A 220 1.94 -23.80 -11.62
N ILE A 221 2.83 -24.41 -10.83
CA ILE A 221 3.97 -25.23 -11.30
C ILE A 221 3.77 -26.67 -10.84
#